data_AF-A0A8S2ZSI8-F1
#
_entry.id   AF-A0A8S2ZSI8-F1
#
_cell.length_a   1.000
_cell.length_b   1.000
_cell.length_c   1.000
_cell.angle_alpha   90.00
_cell.angle_beta   90.00
_cell.angle_gamma   90.00
#
_symmetry.space_group_name_H-M   'P 1'
#
loop_
_entity.id
_entity.type
_entity.pdbx_description
1 polymer ?
#
loop_
_entity_poly.entity_id
_entity_poly.type
_entity_poly.pdbx_seq_one_letter_code
_entity_poly.pdbx_strand_id
1 'polypeptide(L)'
;MEDPPARNAAWRYGFDVPANYDDVGLNCGGLGVQSLNGGKCGICGDSYDGSRYHESGGKYATNIIVRHYLSGALIDVKILLSANHKGFMEFRLCPTVDSNREVTQECLDQNVLDIQGFGKQYSVSEGLDLIFLRVHLPPGLSCSRCVLQWRYHAGNNWGRNTQTGEACLGCGLQEEFYK
;
A
#
# COMPACT_ATOMS: atom_id res chain seq x y z
N MET A 1 -7.43 -0.05 -2.27
CA MET A 1 -7.58 -1.37 -1.64
C MET A 1 -8.96 -1.35 -1.05
N GLU A 2 -9.81 -2.23 -1.58
CA GLU A 2 -11.25 -2.24 -1.36
C GLU A 2 -11.65 -3.21 -0.26
N ASP A 3 -10.89 -4.30 -0.08
CA ASP A 3 -11.06 -5.23 1.03
C ASP A 3 -9.70 -5.75 1.50
N PRO A 4 -9.33 -5.64 2.79
CA PRO A 4 -9.95 -4.70 3.75
C PRO A 4 -9.92 -3.27 3.16
N PRO A 5 -10.97 -2.46 3.34
CA PRO A 5 -10.98 -1.12 2.75
C PRO A 5 -9.93 -0.23 3.43
N ALA A 6 -9.03 0.35 2.63
CA ALA A 6 -8.02 1.29 3.12
C ALA A 6 -8.65 2.59 3.63
N ARG A 7 -7.89 3.37 4.41
CA ARG A 7 -8.37 4.60 5.09
C ARG A 7 -9.02 5.61 4.14
N ASN A 8 -8.48 5.76 2.93
CA ASN A 8 -9.01 6.59 1.86
C ASN A 8 -10.29 6.05 1.21
N ALA A 9 -10.52 4.73 1.22
CA ALA A 9 -11.63 4.09 0.51
C ALA A 9 -12.77 3.65 1.44
N ALA A 10 -12.55 3.57 2.76
CA ALA A 10 -13.51 3.03 3.72
C ALA A 10 -14.88 3.73 3.70
N TRP A 11 -14.95 5.02 3.35
CA TRP A 11 -16.23 5.73 3.18
C TRP A 11 -17.14 5.10 2.11
N ARG A 12 -16.57 4.48 1.06
CA ARG A 12 -17.34 3.78 0.01
C ARG A 12 -18.04 2.53 0.51
N TYR A 13 -17.60 2.00 1.65
CA TYR A 13 -18.05 0.75 2.25
C TYR A 13 -18.88 0.96 3.51
N GLY A 14 -19.41 2.18 3.71
CA GLY A 14 -20.35 2.50 4.79
C GLY A 14 -19.71 2.74 6.15
N PHE A 15 -18.38 2.87 6.23
CA PHE A 15 -17.71 3.29 7.46
C PHE A 15 -17.90 4.79 7.69
N ASP A 16 -18.10 5.18 8.95
CA ASP A 16 -18.21 6.58 9.37
C ASP A 16 -16.83 7.26 9.40
N VAL A 17 -16.33 7.60 8.21
CA VAL A 17 -15.04 8.27 7.99
C VAL A 17 -15.21 9.41 6.97
N PRO A 18 -14.36 10.46 7.02
CA PRO A 18 -14.39 11.50 6.01
C PRO A 18 -14.17 10.91 4.61
N ALA A 19 -15.02 11.30 3.66
CA ALA A 19 -14.88 10.87 2.28
C ALA A 19 -13.60 11.45 1.64
N ASN A 20 -12.83 10.58 0.98
CA ASN A 20 -11.78 10.97 0.04
C ASN A 20 -12.23 10.58 -1.37
N TYR A 21 -12.66 11.57 -2.16
CA TYR A 21 -13.13 11.32 -3.52
C TYR A 21 -11.98 11.06 -4.51
N ASP A 22 -10.73 11.36 -4.12
CA ASP A 22 -9.50 11.03 -4.84
C ASP A 22 -8.78 9.87 -4.14
N ASP A 23 -9.53 8.84 -3.76
CA ASP A 23 -9.00 7.66 -3.07
C ASP A 23 -8.19 6.72 -3.98
N VAL A 24 -8.05 7.04 -5.26
CA VAL A 24 -7.13 6.34 -6.16
C VAL A 24 -5.75 7.01 -6.23
N GLY A 25 -5.67 8.32 -5.96
CA GLY A 25 -4.48 9.16 -6.14
C GLY A 25 -3.43 9.15 -5.03
N LEU A 26 -3.31 8.07 -4.24
CA LEU A 26 -2.27 7.97 -3.19
C LEU A 26 -0.91 7.54 -3.76
N ASN A 27 -0.34 8.40 -4.62
CA ASN A 27 0.86 8.17 -5.41
C ASN A 27 2.09 8.96 -4.93
N CYS A 28 2.22 9.15 -3.61
CA CYS A 28 3.36 9.84 -3.00
C CYS A 28 3.47 11.33 -3.40
N GLY A 29 2.36 11.96 -3.78
CA GLY A 29 2.35 13.33 -4.33
C GLY A 29 2.69 13.40 -5.83
N GLY A 30 2.80 12.24 -6.50
CA GLY A 30 3.15 12.10 -7.90
C GLY A 30 4.66 11.94 -8.13
N LEU A 31 5.01 11.28 -9.25
CA LEU A 31 6.38 10.91 -9.59
C LEU A 31 7.38 12.08 -9.51
N GLY A 32 6.98 13.29 -9.91
CA GLY A 32 7.84 14.48 -9.83
C GLY A 32 8.19 14.86 -8.39
N VAL A 33 7.19 14.90 -7.50
CA VAL A 33 7.38 15.20 -6.07
C VAL A 33 8.14 14.07 -5.38
N GLN A 34 7.80 12.82 -5.69
CA GLN A 34 8.52 11.65 -5.22
C GLN A 34 10.01 11.70 -5.61
N SER A 35 10.32 12.09 -6.85
CA SER A 35 11.69 12.27 -7.33
C SER A 35 12.45 13.35 -6.55
N LEU A 36 11.83 14.50 -6.31
CA LEU A 36 12.42 15.59 -5.52
C LEU A 36 12.72 15.15 -4.08
N ASN A 37 11.90 14.23 -3.56
CA ASN A 37 12.07 13.63 -2.24
C ASN A 37 13.00 12.41 -2.23
N GLY A 38 13.79 12.17 -3.29
CA GLY A 38 14.73 11.07 -3.37
C GLY A 38 14.07 9.69 -3.43
N GLY A 39 12.89 9.61 -4.06
CA GLY A 39 12.11 8.38 -4.19
C GLY A 39 11.22 8.08 -2.98
N LYS A 40 11.28 8.89 -1.92
CA LYS A 40 10.55 8.64 -0.68
C LYS A 40 9.06 8.92 -0.81
N CYS A 41 8.28 8.24 0.04
CA CYS A 41 6.84 8.33 0.12
C CYS A 41 6.39 8.36 1.58
N GLY A 42 5.20 8.89 1.85
CA GLY A 42 4.53 8.57 3.10
C GLY A 42 4.05 7.12 3.12
N ILE A 43 4.05 6.51 4.30
CA ILE A 43 3.81 5.05 4.39
C ILE A 43 2.36 4.68 4.05
N CYS A 44 1.46 5.66 4.05
CA CYS A 44 0.08 5.53 3.59
C CYS A 44 -0.19 6.32 2.30
N GLY A 45 0.85 6.61 1.51
CA GLY A 45 0.73 7.11 0.12
C GLY A 45 0.62 8.63 -0.03
N ASP A 46 0.61 9.37 1.08
CA ASP A 46 0.77 10.82 1.08
C ASP A 46 2.17 11.26 0.59
N SER A 47 2.31 12.52 0.18
CA SER A 47 3.62 13.08 -0.16
C SER A 47 4.59 13.01 1.03
N TYR A 48 5.85 12.70 0.73
CA TYR A 48 6.87 12.58 1.78
C TYR A 48 7.11 13.91 2.53
N ASP A 49 7.13 15.03 1.80
CA ASP A 49 7.31 16.39 2.33
C ASP A 49 6.00 17.14 2.62
N GLY A 50 4.86 16.46 2.44
CA GLY A 50 3.53 17.04 2.61
C GLY A 50 2.86 16.68 3.93
N SER A 51 1.60 17.10 4.06
CA SER A 51 0.74 16.67 5.16
C SER A 51 0.39 15.18 5.02
N ARG A 52 0.54 14.43 6.12
CA ARG A 52 0.24 12.99 6.19
C ARG A 52 -1.21 12.76 6.60
N TYR A 53 -2.14 12.92 5.66
CA TYR A 53 -3.57 12.84 5.95
C TYR A 53 -4.06 11.42 6.23
N HIS A 54 -3.36 10.41 5.72
CA HIS A 54 -3.74 9.02 5.85
C HIS A 54 -2.98 8.31 6.96
N GLU A 55 -2.03 8.97 7.62
CA GLU A 55 -1.31 8.44 8.78
C GLU A 55 -2.02 8.80 10.11
N SER A 56 -1.74 8.09 11.21
CA SER A 56 -2.33 8.31 12.54
C SER A 56 -2.25 9.78 12.95
N GLY A 57 -3.40 10.35 13.33
CA GLY A 57 -3.56 11.78 13.60
C GLY A 57 -3.97 12.61 12.39
N GLY A 58 -3.85 12.06 11.18
CA GLY A 58 -4.34 12.64 9.93
C GLY A 58 -5.86 12.50 9.76
N LYS A 59 -6.39 13.32 8.84
CA LYS A 59 -7.83 13.44 8.56
C LYS A 59 -8.54 12.10 8.31
N TYR A 60 -7.89 11.16 7.62
CA TYR A 60 -8.49 9.88 7.22
C TYR A 60 -8.12 8.72 8.16
N ALA A 61 -7.25 8.94 9.14
CA ALA A 61 -6.85 7.93 10.13
C ALA A 61 -7.74 7.99 11.39
N THR A 62 -9.00 7.60 11.24
CA THR A 62 -10.06 7.72 12.28
C THR A 62 -10.05 6.61 13.34
N ASN A 63 -9.05 5.73 13.35
CA ASN A 63 -8.94 4.58 14.27
C ASN A 63 -10.05 3.52 14.16
N ILE A 64 -10.89 3.57 13.12
CA ILE A 64 -11.89 2.54 12.84
C ILE A 64 -11.20 1.25 12.36
N ILE A 65 -11.55 0.13 13.00
CA ILE A 65 -11.14 -1.21 12.58
C ILE A 65 -12.09 -1.69 11.49
N VAL A 66 -11.56 -1.90 10.28
CA VAL A 66 -12.38 -2.27 9.12
C VAL A 66 -12.61 -3.78 8.98
N ARG A 67 -11.75 -4.61 9.60
CA ARG A 67 -11.81 -6.08 9.55
C ARG A 67 -11.17 -6.71 10.79
N HIS A 68 -11.60 -7.93 11.12
CA HIS A 68 -11.01 -8.79 12.14
C HIS A 68 -10.59 -10.11 11.51
N TYR A 69 -9.40 -10.60 11.88
CA TYR A 69 -8.84 -11.84 11.36
C TYR A 69 -8.24 -12.68 12.48
N LEU A 70 -8.14 -13.99 12.24
CA LEU A 70 -7.37 -14.88 13.10
C LEU A 70 -5.88 -14.80 12.74
N SER A 71 -5.01 -14.93 13.74
CA SER A 71 -3.57 -15.02 13.51
C SER A 71 -3.25 -16.23 12.61
N GLY A 72 -2.31 -16.06 11.68
CA GLY A 72 -1.96 -17.11 10.71
C GLY A 72 -3.00 -17.37 9.60
N ALA A 73 -4.12 -16.64 9.58
CA ALA A 73 -5.17 -16.85 8.59
C ALA A 73 -4.70 -16.51 7.16
N LEU A 74 -5.27 -17.21 6.19
CA LEU A 74 -5.27 -16.81 4.79
C LEU A 74 -6.45 -15.88 4.57
N ILE A 75 -6.20 -14.63 4.16
CA ILE A 75 -7.25 -13.62 3.99
C ILE A 75 -7.37 -13.21 2.53
N ASP A 76 -8.59 -12.90 2.10
CA ASP A 76 -8.84 -12.29 0.80
C ASP A 76 -8.48 -10.80 0.83
N VAL A 77 -7.81 -10.33 -0.23
CA VAL A 77 -7.59 -8.91 -0.48
C VAL A 77 -8.09 -8.54 -1.87
N LYS A 78 -8.80 -7.41 -1.94
CA LYS A 78 -9.40 -6.89 -3.18
C LYS A 78 -8.81 -5.52 -3.51
N ILE A 79 -8.33 -5.38 -4.74
CA ILE A 79 -7.74 -4.14 -5.25
C ILE A 79 -8.55 -3.71 -6.46
N LEU A 80 -9.13 -2.51 -6.38
CA LEU A 80 -9.59 -1.76 -7.54
C LEU A 80 -8.40 -1.00 -8.10
N LEU A 81 -7.92 -1.42 -9.27
CA LEU A 81 -6.84 -0.75 -9.98
C LEU A 81 -7.47 0.16 -11.03
N SER A 82 -7.43 1.47 -10.84
CA SER A 82 -8.06 2.42 -11.77
C SER A 82 -7.23 2.69 -13.02
N ALA A 83 -5.91 2.47 -12.94
CA ALA A 83 -4.98 2.60 -14.04
C ALA A 83 -3.86 1.55 -13.89
N ASN A 84 -3.56 0.85 -14.98
CA ASN A 84 -2.54 -0.20 -14.97
C ASN A 84 -1.19 0.38 -15.37
N HIS A 85 -0.29 0.54 -14.41
CA HIS A 85 1.06 1.08 -14.61
C HIS A 85 2.12 -0.04 -14.67
N LYS A 86 1.75 -1.29 -14.98
CA LYS A 86 2.64 -2.49 -14.97
C LYS A 86 3.27 -2.70 -13.58
N GLY A 87 4.46 -3.30 -13.48
CA GLY A 87 5.15 -3.45 -12.20
C GLY A 87 4.57 -4.53 -11.28
N PHE A 88 4.58 -4.32 -9.96
CA PHE A 88 4.19 -5.34 -9.00
C PHE A 88 3.58 -4.77 -7.70
N MET A 89 2.80 -5.61 -7.02
CA MET A 89 2.16 -5.30 -5.74
C MET A 89 2.77 -6.13 -4.60
N GLU A 90 2.78 -5.53 -3.41
CA GLU A 90 3.23 -6.15 -2.15
C GLU A 90 2.26 -5.80 -1.01
N PHE A 91 2.27 -6.63 0.03
CA PHE A 91 1.49 -6.41 1.24
C PHE A 91 2.39 -6.53 2.47
N ARG A 92 2.19 -5.63 3.44
CA ARG A 92 2.94 -5.61 4.70
C ARG A 92 2.00 -5.43 5.88
N LEU A 93 2.34 -5.99 7.03
CA LEU A 93 1.51 -5.88 8.23
C LEU A 93 2.33 -5.40 9.43
N CYS A 94 1.94 -4.30 10.07
CA CYS A 94 2.57 -3.87 11.31
C CYS A 94 1.54 -3.80 12.45
N PRO A 95 1.80 -4.42 13.62
CA PRO A 95 1.02 -4.19 14.82
C PRO A 95 1.28 -2.79 15.37
N THR A 96 0.22 -2.05 15.71
CA THR A 96 0.37 -0.71 16.28
C THR A 96 0.65 -0.80 17.78
N VAL A 97 1.59 0.02 18.28
CA VAL A 97 1.88 0.11 19.73
C VAL A 97 0.94 1.09 20.44
N ASP A 98 0.61 2.20 19.78
CA ASP A 98 -0.27 3.27 20.26
C ASP A 98 -1.17 3.71 19.09
N SER A 99 -2.46 3.91 19.32
CA SER A 99 -3.40 4.37 18.29
C SER A 99 -3.05 5.75 17.73
N ASN A 100 -2.39 6.59 18.51
CA ASN A 100 -2.00 7.96 18.15
C ASN A 100 -0.62 8.06 17.51
N ARG A 101 0.13 6.96 17.44
CA ARG A 101 1.43 6.91 16.79
C ARG A 101 1.34 6.04 15.55
N GLU A 102 1.74 6.60 14.42
CA GLU A 102 1.78 5.81 13.19
C GLU A 102 2.87 4.73 13.27
N VAL A 103 2.63 3.61 12.60
CA VAL A 103 3.64 2.58 12.39
C VAL A 103 4.82 3.13 11.58
N THR A 104 5.94 2.41 11.54
CA THR A 104 7.09 2.82 10.72
C THR A 104 7.28 1.85 9.55
N GLN A 105 7.99 2.31 8.51
CA GLN A 105 8.32 1.44 7.38
C GLN A 105 9.17 0.26 7.84
N GLU A 106 10.06 0.44 8.81
CA GLU A 106 10.88 -0.64 9.37
C GLU A 106 10.03 -1.73 10.03
N CYS A 107 8.92 -1.37 10.69
CA CYS A 107 7.99 -2.36 11.24
C CYS A 107 7.23 -3.12 10.15
N LEU A 108 6.80 -2.40 9.11
CA LEU A 108 6.11 -3.00 7.98
C LEU A 108 7.03 -3.97 7.23
N ASP A 109 8.29 -3.61 7.04
CA ASP A 109 9.29 -4.43 6.33
C ASP A 109 9.68 -5.69 7.11
N GLN A 110 9.46 -5.75 8.42
CA GLN A 110 9.61 -7.00 9.20
C GLN A 110 8.57 -8.06 8.81
N ASN A 111 7.47 -7.66 8.18
CA ASN A 111 6.31 -8.53 7.94
C ASN A 111 5.76 -8.33 6.52
N VAL A 112 6.61 -8.55 5.51
CA VAL A 112 6.16 -8.67 4.12
C VAL A 112 5.39 -9.99 3.96
N LEU A 113 4.13 -9.91 3.56
CA LEU A 113 3.21 -11.05 3.53
C LEU A 113 3.42 -11.92 2.28
N ASP A 114 3.23 -13.23 2.43
CA ASP A 114 3.18 -14.13 1.27
C ASP A 114 1.80 -14.08 0.62
N ILE A 115 1.82 -13.85 -0.69
CA ILE A 115 0.66 -13.91 -1.58
C ILE A 115 0.56 -15.33 -2.11
N GLN A 116 -0.57 -15.98 -1.84
CA GLN A 116 -0.78 -17.40 -2.18
C GLN A 116 -0.59 -17.64 -3.68
N GLY A 117 0.41 -18.45 -4.03
CA GLY A 117 0.75 -18.79 -5.41
C GLY A 117 1.72 -17.83 -6.10
N PHE A 118 2.09 -16.71 -5.48
CA PHE A 118 2.94 -15.67 -6.08
C PHE A 118 4.18 -15.31 -5.24
N GLY A 119 4.27 -15.77 -3.99
CA GLY A 119 5.35 -15.39 -3.08
C GLY A 119 5.16 -13.97 -2.57
N LYS A 120 6.21 -13.17 -2.44
CA LYS A 120 6.12 -11.82 -1.83
C LYS A 120 5.57 -10.73 -2.75
N GLN A 121 5.57 -10.97 -4.06
CA GLN A 121 5.22 -9.97 -5.08
C GLN A 121 4.22 -10.55 -6.07
N TYR A 122 3.19 -9.76 -6.38
CA TYR A 122 2.26 -10.06 -7.47
C TYR A 122 2.58 -9.15 -8.66
N SER A 123 3.09 -9.71 -9.77
CA SER A 123 3.31 -8.96 -10.99
C SER A 123 1.99 -8.58 -11.65
N VAL A 124 1.80 -7.30 -11.95
CA VAL A 124 0.57 -6.80 -12.57
C VAL A 124 0.60 -7.10 -14.07
N SER A 125 -0.25 -8.04 -14.50
CA SER A 125 -0.47 -8.36 -15.91
C SER A 125 -1.25 -7.26 -16.65
N GLU A 126 -1.35 -7.34 -17.97
CA GLU A 126 -2.18 -6.41 -18.76
C GLU A 126 -3.69 -6.64 -18.51
N GLY A 127 -4.49 -5.57 -18.64
CA GLY A 127 -5.93 -5.55 -18.34
C GLY A 127 -6.28 -4.83 -17.03
N LEU A 128 -7.54 -4.42 -16.89
CA LEU A 128 -8.10 -3.76 -15.71
C LEU A 128 -9.38 -4.47 -15.22
N ASP A 129 -9.55 -4.58 -13.91
CA ASP A 129 -10.25 -3.57 -13.09
C ASP A 129 -10.26 -4.01 -11.62
N LEU A 130 -10.45 -5.31 -11.37
CA LEU A 130 -10.49 -5.90 -10.04
C LEU A 130 -9.49 -7.04 -9.91
N ILE A 131 -8.55 -6.89 -8.97
CA ILE A 131 -7.58 -7.92 -8.63
C ILE A 131 -7.98 -8.53 -7.28
N PHE A 132 -8.11 -9.86 -7.27
CA PHE A 132 -8.41 -10.64 -6.08
C PHE A 132 -7.20 -11.51 -5.76
N LEU A 133 -6.60 -11.28 -4.60
CA LEU A 133 -5.47 -12.07 -4.10
C LEU A 133 -5.81 -12.65 -2.74
N ARG A 134 -5.03 -13.64 -2.32
CA ARG A 134 -5.07 -14.17 -0.96
C ARG A 134 -3.70 -14.02 -0.33
N VAL A 135 -3.64 -13.47 0.88
CA VAL A 135 -2.37 -13.22 1.59
C VAL A 135 -2.35 -13.94 2.93
N HIS A 136 -1.20 -14.51 3.28
CA HIS A 136 -0.98 -15.20 4.56
C HIS A 136 -0.60 -14.20 5.64
N LEU A 137 -1.41 -14.12 6.71
CA LEU A 137 -1.04 -13.39 7.91
C LEU A 137 0.05 -14.15 8.68
N PRO A 138 0.99 -13.46 9.37
CA PRO A 138 2.06 -14.14 10.10
C PRO A 138 1.50 -14.97 11.26
N PRO A 139 1.91 -16.24 11.42
CA PRO A 139 1.48 -17.06 12.54
C PRO A 139 2.05 -16.51 13.86
N GLY A 140 1.23 -16.44 14.90
CA GLY A 140 1.62 -15.94 16.21
C GLY A 140 1.64 -14.41 16.34
N LEU A 141 1.47 -13.68 15.24
CA LEU A 141 1.27 -12.22 15.29
C LEU A 141 -0.19 -11.91 15.62
N SER A 142 -0.39 -11.15 16.70
CA SER A 142 -1.68 -10.69 17.18
C SER A 142 -1.60 -9.21 17.55
N CYS A 143 -2.69 -8.47 17.32
CA CYS A 143 -2.78 -7.05 17.58
C CYS A 143 -4.25 -6.67 17.85
N SER A 144 -4.48 -5.72 18.74
CA SER A 144 -5.79 -5.06 18.86
C SER A 144 -6.05 -4.12 17.68
N ARG A 145 -4.98 -3.56 17.11
CA ARG A 145 -4.98 -2.74 15.89
C ARG A 145 -3.70 -3.02 15.11
N CYS A 146 -3.86 -3.26 13.82
CA CYS A 146 -2.77 -3.44 12.86
C CYS A 146 -2.97 -2.51 11.67
N VAL A 147 -1.88 -2.15 11.02
CA VAL A 147 -1.87 -1.49 9.71
C VAL A 147 -1.45 -2.51 8.67
N LEU A 148 -2.36 -2.81 7.73
CA LEU A 148 -2.06 -3.54 6.50
C LEU A 148 -1.74 -2.51 5.42
N GLN A 149 -0.50 -2.49 4.95
CA GLN A 149 -0.07 -1.63 3.85
C GLN A 149 -0.13 -2.40 2.55
N TRP A 150 -0.84 -1.87 1.56
CA TRP A 150 -0.70 -2.24 0.17
C TRP A 150 0.29 -1.30 -0.50
N ARG A 151 1.32 -1.85 -1.14
CA ARG A 151 2.27 -1.11 -1.98
C ARG A 151 2.10 -1.54 -3.42
N TYR A 152 2.05 -0.58 -4.33
CA TYR A 152 2.12 -0.83 -5.76
C TYR A 152 3.29 -0.04 -6.36
N HIS A 153 4.32 -0.78 -6.80
CA HIS A 153 5.45 -0.24 -7.54
C HIS A 153 5.13 -0.33 -9.03
N ALA A 154 4.95 0.82 -9.67
CA ALA A 154 4.74 0.89 -11.11
C ALA A 154 5.97 0.36 -11.89
N GLY A 155 5.80 0.11 -13.18
CA GLY A 155 6.87 -0.42 -14.04
C GLY A 155 6.76 0.06 -15.48
N ASN A 156 6.12 1.20 -15.72
CA ASN A 156 5.86 1.75 -17.05
C ASN A 156 6.79 2.90 -17.43
N ASN A 157 7.67 3.37 -16.54
CA ASN A 157 8.68 4.37 -16.88
C ASN A 157 9.97 3.73 -17.37
N TRP A 158 10.63 4.37 -18.34
CA TRP A 158 11.99 4.02 -18.71
C TRP A 158 12.99 4.60 -17.71
N GLY A 159 13.97 3.80 -17.34
CA GLY A 159 15.11 4.26 -16.54
C GLY A 159 16.33 3.36 -16.77
N ARG A 160 17.28 3.40 -15.84
CA ARG A 160 18.51 2.61 -15.92
C ARG A 160 18.56 1.55 -14.83
N ASN A 161 18.96 0.34 -15.19
CA ASN A 161 19.27 -0.69 -14.23
C ASN A 161 20.47 -0.24 -13.36
N THR A 162 20.35 -0.37 -12.04
CA THR A 162 21.37 0.12 -11.10
C THR A 162 22.65 -0.71 -11.10
N GLN A 163 22.60 -1.96 -11.58
CA GLN A 163 23.73 -2.87 -11.64
C GLN A 163 24.41 -2.85 -13.01
N THR A 164 23.64 -2.92 -14.10
CA THR A 164 24.19 -2.99 -15.46
C THR A 164 24.33 -1.62 -16.13
N GLY A 165 23.61 -0.61 -15.65
CA GLY A 165 23.55 0.73 -16.27
C GLY A 165 22.73 0.79 -17.56
N GLU A 166 22.21 -0.34 -18.04
CA GLU A 166 21.42 -0.43 -19.27
C GLU A 166 20.06 0.23 -19.11
N ALA A 167 19.56 0.83 -20.21
CA ALA A 167 18.22 1.39 -20.24
C ALA A 167 17.18 0.26 -20.34
N CYS A 168 16.18 0.29 -19.47
CA CYS A 168 15.10 -0.69 -19.48
C CYS A 168 13.79 -0.08 -18.96
N LEU A 169 12.68 -0.65 -19.44
CA LEU A 169 11.34 -0.36 -18.92
C LEU A 169 11.21 -0.91 -17.50
N GLY A 170 10.65 -0.12 -16.59
CA GLY A 170 10.49 -0.50 -15.17
C GLY A 170 11.75 -0.36 -14.32
N CYS A 171 12.86 0.10 -14.91
CA CYS A 171 14.11 0.33 -14.20
C CYS A 171 14.22 1.75 -13.67
N GLY A 172 15.04 1.96 -12.63
CA GLY A 172 15.23 3.28 -12.02
C GLY A 172 14.01 3.75 -11.23
N LEU A 173 13.75 5.07 -11.24
CA LEU A 173 12.62 5.65 -10.51
C LEU A 173 11.30 5.27 -11.18
N GLN A 174 10.43 4.62 -10.40
CA GLN A 174 9.06 4.33 -10.78
C GLN A 174 8.09 5.03 -9.82
N GLU A 175 6.87 5.26 -10.29
CA GLU A 175 5.81 5.78 -9.44
C GLU A 175 5.45 4.72 -8.39
N GLU A 176 5.20 5.18 -7.17
CA GLU A 176 4.80 4.32 -6.06
C GLU A 176 3.41 4.71 -5.57
N PHE A 177 2.64 3.72 -5.17
CA PHE A 177 1.36 3.93 -4.50
C PHE A 177 1.35 3.15 -3.20
N TYR A 178 0.83 3.77 -2.14
CA TYR A 178 0.67 3.13 -0.83
C TYR A 178 -0.73 3.39 -0.29
N LYS A 179 -1.33 2.38 0.33
CA LYS A 179 -2.63 2.49 1.02
C LYS A 179 -2.64 1.67 2.30
#